data_AF-A0A4Q5M480-F1
#
_entry.id   AF-A0A4Q5M480-F1
#
_cell.length_a   1.000
_cell.length_b   1.000
_cell.length_c   1.000
_cell.angle_alpha   90.00
_cell.angle_beta   90.00
_cell.angle_gamma   90.00
#
_symmetry.space_group_name_H-M   'P 1'
#
loop_
_entity.id
_entity.type
_entity.pdbx_description
1 polymer ?
#
loop_
_entity_poly.entity_id
_entity_poly.type
_entity_poly.pdbx_seq_one_letter_code
_entity_poly.pdbx_strand_id
1 'polypeptide(L)'
;MKIYVPAFLHKYRFYVLTTVVLLVWIAFFDGSNLISQFRLWQKYRELEDEKEYYVEALKKVKYEEKEVMGNADAMEKFAREKYLMKKTGETVFVIVDENNQSVEKEE
;
A
#
# COMPACT_ATOMS: atom_id res chain seq x y z
N MET A 1 48.40 -10.45 -21.50
CA MET A 1 47.55 -9.49 -22.24
C MET A 1 48.09 -8.08 -21.97
N LYS A 2 48.69 -7.40 -22.95
CA LYS A 2 49.28 -6.06 -22.76
C LYS A 2 48.17 -5.02 -22.91
N ILE A 3 47.77 -4.40 -21.80
CA ILE A 3 46.77 -3.33 -21.79
C ILE A 3 47.47 -2.06 -22.31
N TYR A 4 47.15 -1.67 -23.54
CA TYR A 4 47.65 -0.43 -24.14
C TYR A 4 46.93 0.75 -23.48
N VAL A 5 47.64 1.46 -22.60
CA VAL A 5 47.17 2.71 -22.04
C VAL A 5 47.69 3.84 -22.95
N PRO A 6 46.81 4.66 -23.55
CA PRO A 6 47.25 5.70 -24.49
C PRO A 6 48.15 6.72 -23.78
N ALA A 7 49.21 7.18 -24.46
CA ALA A 7 50.26 8.04 -23.87
C ALA A 7 49.72 9.34 -23.23
N PHE A 8 48.59 9.85 -23.74
CA PHE A 8 47.83 10.96 -23.17
C PHE A 8 47.41 10.70 -21.71
N LEU A 9 46.95 9.49 -21.38
CA LEU A 9 46.56 9.13 -20.01
C LEU A 9 47.75 9.16 -19.05
N HIS A 10 48.97 8.89 -19.54
CA HIS A 10 50.17 8.92 -18.72
C HIS A 10 50.63 10.35 -18.38
N LYS A 11 50.36 11.32 -19.25
CA LYS A 11 50.65 12.75 -19.02
C LYS A 11 49.68 13.40 -18.03
N TYR A 12 48.40 12.98 -18.04
CA TYR A 12 47.35 13.54 -17.19
C TYR A 12 46.90 12.59 -16.08
N ARG A 13 47.75 11.65 -15.65
CA ARG A 13 47.41 10.61 -14.64
C ARG A 13 46.77 11.18 -13.39
N PHE A 14 47.30 12.30 -12.88
CA PHE A 14 46.76 12.96 -11.71
C PHE A 14 45.30 13.39 -11.94
N TYR A 15 45.02 14.12 -13.03
CA TYR A 15 43.66 14.57 -13.37
C TYR A 15 42.69 13.41 -13.63
N VAL A 16 43.15 12.35 -14.31
CA VAL A 16 42.31 11.16 -14.56
C VAL A 16 41.98 10.48 -13.24
N LEU A 17 42.97 10.29 -12.36
CA LEU A 17 42.79 9.59 -11.09
C LEU A 17 41.92 10.41 -10.12
N THR A 18 42.11 11.74 -10.03
CA THR A 18 41.24 12.61 -9.24
C THR A 18 39.83 12.65 -9.79
N THR A 19 39.65 12.66 -11.11
CA THR A 19 38.31 12.64 -11.74
C THR A 19 37.61 11.31 -11.49
N VAL A 20 38.31 10.18 -11.60
CA VAL A 20 37.74 8.86 -11.30
C VAL A 20 37.36 8.77 -9.82
N VAL A 21 38.22 9.23 -8.90
CA VAL A 21 37.92 9.27 -7.47
C VAL A 21 36.71 10.17 -7.18
N LEU A 22 36.62 11.33 -7.83
CA LEU A 22 35.49 12.24 -7.67
C LEU A 22 34.19 11.67 -8.25
N LEU A 23 34.24 10.97 -9.38
CA LEU A 23 33.08 10.28 -9.96
C LEU A 23 32.62 9.13 -9.07
N VAL A 24 33.55 8.35 -8.51
CA VAL A 24 33.24 7.31 -7.51
C VAL A 24 32.68 7.96 -6.24
N TRP A 25 33.19 9.12 -5.83
CA TRP A 25 32.64 9.85 -4.68
C TRP A 25 31.19 10.27 -4.91
N ILE A 26 30.88 10.86 -6.06
CA ILE A 26 29.50 11.25 -6.42
C ILE A 26 28.61 10.01 -6.59
N ALA A 27 29.13 8.92 -7.14
CA ALA A 27 28.34 7.71 -7.35
C ALA A 27 28.00 6.96 -6.05
N PHE A 28 28.89 6.96 -5.05
CA PHE A 28 28.75 6.12 -3.85
C PHE A 28 28.51 6.90 -2.56
N PHE A 29 29.09 8.09 -2.40
CA PHE A 29 29.04 8.87 -1.17
C PHE A 29 28.08 10.07 -1.25
N ASP A 30 27.85 10.61 -2.45
CA ASP A 30 26.85 11.67 -2.63
C ASP A 30 25.42 11.10 -2.53
N GLY A 31 24.47 11.94 -2.11
CA GLY A 31 23.12 11.57 -1.66
C GLY A 31 22.25 10.84 -2.71
N SER A 32 22.73 10.70 -3.94
CA SER A 32 22.22 9.81 -5.00
C SER A 32 22.52 8.33 -4.73
N ASN A 33 22.41 7.90 -3.48
CA ASN A 33 22.60 6.51 -3.10
C ASN A 33 21.57 5.64 -3.84
N LEU A 34 22.01 4.69 -4.64
CA LEU A 34 21.12 3.76 -5.34
C LEU A 34 20.15 3.05 -4.38
N ILE A 35 20.57 2.88 -3.13
CA ILE A 35 19.75 2.30 -2.06
C ILE A 35 18.57 3.21 -1.68
N SER A 36 18.75 4.53 -1.67
CA SER A 36 17.65 5.47 -1.35
C SER A 36 16.63 5.49 -2.48
N GLN A 37 17.09 5.45 -3.74
CA GLN A 37 16.22 5.38 -4.91
C GLN A 37 15.43 4.07 -4.96
N PHE A 38 16.07 2.94 -4.65
CA PHE A 38 15.37 1.66 -4.55
C PHE A 38 14.30 1.67 -3.44
N ARG A 39 14.63 2.20 -2.26
CA ARG A 39 13.68 2.34 -1.16
C ARG A 39 12.50 3.24 -1.53
N LEU A 40 12.77 4.34 -2.23
CA LEU A 40 11.74 5.26 -2.71
C LEU A 40 10.82 4.57 -3.72
N TRP A 41 11.37 3.77 -4.63
CA TRP A 41 10.59 2.98 -5.57
C TRP A 41 9.72 1.94 -4.87
N GLN A 42 10.25 1.22 -3.87
CA GLN A 42 9.45 0.29 -3.06
C GLN A 42 8.32 1.01 -2.33
N LYS A 43 8.63 2.15 -1.70
CA LYS A 43 7.64 3.00 -1.00
C LYS A 43 6.54 3.47 -1.96
N TYR A 44 6.92 3.85 -3.18
CA TYR A 44 5.99 4.26 -4.21
C TYR A 44 5.04 3.12 -4.60
N ARG A 45 5.55 1.89 -4.78
CA ARG A 45 4.72 0.72 -5.10
C ARG A 45 3.78 0.38 -3.94
N GLU A 46 4.26 0.39 -2.71
CA GLU A 46 3.45 0.19 -1.50
C GLU A 46 2.26 1.18 -1.45
N LEU A 47 2.52 2.46 -1.68
CA LEU A 47 1.49 3.50 -1.67
C LEU A 47 0.49 3.38 -2.83
N GLU A 48 0.95 2.95 -4.01
CA GLU A 48 0.06 2.74 -5.15
C GLU A 48 -0.87 1.55 -4.91
N ASP A 49 -0.34 0.45 -4.36
CA ASP A 49 -1.14 -0.73 -3.99
C ASP A 49 -2.17 -0.37 -2.90
N GLU A 50 -1.77 0.40 -1.88
CA GLU A 50 -2.65 0.89 -0.81
C GLU A 50 -3.77 1.80 -1.37
N LYS A 51 -3.42 2.68 -2.30
CA LYS A 51 -4.39 3.53 -3.00
C LYS A 51 -5.38 2.70 -3.81
N GLU A 52 -4.93 1.71 -4.57
CA GLU A 52 -5.81 0.83 -5.34
C GLU A 52 -6.79 0.09 -4.44
N TYR A 53 -6.31 -0.46 -3.32
CA TYR A 53 -7.13 -1.11 -2.31
C TYR A 53 -8.24 -0.18 -1.77
N TYR A 54 -7.90 1.04 -1.36
CA TYR A 54 -8.90 1.97 -0.83
C TYR A 54 -9.89 2.44 -1.90
N VAL A 55 -9.44 2.61 -3.14
CA VAL A 55 -10.35 2.95 -4.26
C VAL A 55 -11.37 1.84 -4.48
N GLU A 56 -10.97 0.57 -4.39
CA GLU A 56 -11.90 -0.55 -4.49
C GLU A 56 -12.84 -0.63 -3.29
N ALA A 57 -12.31 -0.50 -2.07
CA ALA A 57 -13.12 -0.47 -0.85
C ALA A 57 -14.17 0.65 -0.89
N LEU A 58 -13.79 1.84 -1.37
CA LEU A 58 -14.68 2.97 -1.50
C LEU A 58 -15.78 2.74 -2.54
N LYS A 59 -15.51 1.99 -3.62
CA LYS A 59 -16.54 1.57 -4.59
C LYS A 59 -17.55 0.63 -3.95
N LYS A 60 -17.09 -0.34 -3.14
CA LYS A 60 -17.97 -1.27 -2.41
C LYS A 60 -18.85 -0.52 -1.42
N VAL A 61 -18.25 0.34 -0.59
CA VAL A 61 -18.98 1.16 0.38
C VAL A 61 -20.02 2.06 -0.29
N LYS A 62 -19.68 2.71 -1.43
CA LYS A 62 -20.64 3.53 -2.18
C LYS A 62 -21.77 2.72 -2.81
N TYR A 63 -21.52 1.46 -3.16
CA TYR A 63 -22.53 0.57 -3.67
C TYR A 63 -23.51 0.17 -2.55
N GLU A 64 -22.97 -0.27 -1.41
CA GLU A 64 -23.75 -0.57 -0.20
C GLU A 64 -24.55 0.65 0.27
N GLU A 65 -23.93 1.83 0.29
CA GLU A 65 -24.60 3.09 0.66
C GLU A 65 -25.83 3.36 -0.21
N LYS A 66 -25.74 3.15 -1.53
CA LYS A 66 -26.88 3.35 -2.44
C LYS A 66 -27.99 2.34 -2.22
N GLU A 67 -27.66 1.09 -1.90
CA GLU A 67 -28.65 0.06 -1.60
C GLU A 67 -29.37 0.34 -0.27
N VAL A 68 -28.67 0.92 0.71
CA VAL A 68 -29.19 1.15 2.06
C VAL A 68 -29.91 2.52 2.19
N MET A 69 -29.36 3.60 1.63
CA MET A 69 -29.84 4.98 1.84
C MET A 69 -31.08 5.34 1.01
N GLY A 70 -31.43 4.54 0.00
CA GLY A 70 -32.53 4.85 -0.92
C GLY A 70 -33.94 4.61 -0.33
N ASN A 71 -34.08 3.78 0.70
CA ASN A 71 -35.37 3.41 1.29
C ASN A 71 -35.24 3.18 2.80
N ALA A 72 -36.18 3.69 3.59
CA ALA A 72 -36.23 3.49 5.04
C ALA A 72 -36.29 2.01 5.43
N ASP A 73 -37.01 1.18 4.67
CA ASP A 73 -37.11 -0.27 4.92
C ASP A 73 -35.78 -0.99 4.67
N ALA A 74 -35.03 -0.58 3.63
CA ALA A 74 -33.71 -1.13 3.33
C ALA A 74 -32.69 -0.74 4.41
N MET A 75 -32.77 0.48 4.92
CA MET A 75 -31.95 0.96 6.02
C MET A 75 -32.23 0.21 7.33
N GLU A 76 -33.50 -0.01 7.67
CA GLU A 76 -33.88 -0.79 8.86
C GLU A 76 -33.41 -2.25 8.75
N LYS A 77 -33.59 -2.88 7.58
CA LYS A 77 -33.10 -4.23 7.33
C LYS A 77 -31.58 -4.34 7.50
N PHE A 78 -30.82 -3.43 6.90
CA PHE A 78 -29.36 -3.40 7.02
C PHE A 78 -28.90 -3.18 8.47
N ALA A 79 -29.53 -2.26 9.20
CA ALA A 79 -29.21 -2.01 10.60
C ALA A 79 -29.49 -3.24 11.49
N ARG A 80 -30.56 -3.99 11.21
CA ARG A 80 -30.93 -5.21 11.93
C ARG A 80 -30.03 -6.40 11.59
N GLU A 81 -29.74 -6.64 10.32
CA GLU A 81 -28.93 -7.80 9.91
C GLU A 81 -27.44 -7.59 10.19
N LYS A 82 -26.91 -6.40 9.88
CA LYS A 82 -25.46 -6.15 10.00
C LYS A 82 -25.02 -5.78 11.42
N TYR A 83 -25.85 -5.01 12.12
CA TYR A 83 -25.51 -4.43 13.42
C TYR A 83 -26.41 -4.89 14.57
N LEU A 84 -27.38 -5.77 14.31
CA LEU A 84 -28.33 -6.26 15.31
C LEU A 84 -29.03 -5.12 16.08
N MET A 85 -29.29 -4.00 15.38
CA MET A 85 -29.96 -2.84 15.98
C MET A 85 -31.39 -3.19 16.38
N LYS A 86 -31.81 -2.70 17.55
CA LYS A 86 -33.14 -2.92 18.12
C LYS A 86 -33.91 -1.62 18.29
N LYS A 87 -35.23 -1.68 18.20
CA LYS A 87 -36.11 -0.55 18.54
C LYS A 87 -36.34 -0.47 20.06
N THR A 88 -36.71 0.72 20.54
CA THR A 88 -37.07 0.91 21.95
C THR A 88 -38.26 0.02 22.33
N GLY A 89 -38.07 -0.87 23.31
CA GLY A 89 -39.07 -1.85 23.75
C GLY A 89 -39.00 -3.23 23.06
N GLU A 90 -38.06 -3.42 22.14
CA GLU A 90 -37.85 -4.69 21.44
C GLU A 90 -36.74 -5.54 22.09
N THR A 91 -36.92 -6.87 22.13
CA THR A 91 -35.92 -7.83 22.62
C THR A 91 -35.40 -8.66 21.46
N VAL A 92 -34.09 -8.59 21.20
CA VAL A 92 -33.40 -9.34 20.13
C VAL A 92 -32.73 -10.57 20.74
N PHE A 93 -32.96 -11.74 20.15
CA PHE A 93 -32.34 -13.00 20.55
C PHE A 93 -31.37 -13.45 19.46
N VAL A 94 -30.12 -13.74 19.83
CA VAL A 94 -29.11 -14.30 18.92
C VAL A 94 -29.00 -15.79 19.20
N ILE A 95 -29.26 -16.62 18.20
CA ILE A 95 -29.14 -18.07 18.31
C ILE A 95 -27.66 -18.44 18.10
N VAL A 96 -27.09 -19.12 19.10
CA VAL A 96 -25.71 -19.57 19.10
C VAL A 96 -25.65 -21.09 19.24
N ASP A 97 -24.65 -21.70 18.62
CA ASP A 97 -24.37 -23.12 18.75
C ASP A 97 -23.76 -23.47 20.13
N GLU A 98 -23.47 -24.75 20.36
CA GLU A 98 -22.83 -25.23 21.60
C GLU A 98 -21.44 -24.62 21.85
N ASN A 99 -20.81 -24.06 20.81
CA ASN A 99 -19.52 -23.38 20.85
C ASN A 99 -19.66 -21.84 20.96
N ASN A 100 -20.87 -21.34 21.21
CA ASN A 100 -21.19 -19.92 21.33
C ASN A 100 -20.92 -19.12 20.04
N GLN A 101 -21.04 -19.76 18.88
CA GLN A 101 -20.93 -19.16 17.54
C GLN A 101 -22.30 -18.89 16.94
N SER A 102 -22.48 -17.71 16.34
CA SER A 102 -23.74 -17.32 15.70
C SER A 102 -23.94 -18.09 14.40
N VAL A 103 -25.07 -18.79 14.29
CA VAL A 103 -25.39 -19.73 13.18
C VAL A 103 -25.53 -19.04 11.81
N GLU A 104 -25.75 -17.72 11.77
CA GLU A 104 -25.94 -16.94 10.54
C GLU A 104 -24.65 -16.38 9.91
N LYS A 105 -23.47 -16.59 10.50
CA LYS A 105 -22.20 -15.99 10.00
C LYS A 105 -21.50 -16.74 8.86
N GLU A 106 -22.09 -17.81 8.34
CA GLU A 106 -21.42 -18.70 7.36
C GLU A 106 -21.82 -18.51 5.88
N GLU A 107 -22.59 -17.49 5.52
CA GLU A 107 -22.82 -17.10 4.11
C GLU A 107 -22.08 -15.83 3.69
#